data_AF-A0A7C2J6H0-F1
#
_entry.id   AF-A0A7C2J6H0-F1
#
_cell.length_a   1.000
_cell.length_b   1.000
_cell.length_c   1.000
_cell.angle_alpha   90.00
_cell.angle_beta   90.00
_cell.angle_gamma   90.00
#
_symmetry.space_group_name_H-M   'P 1'
#
loop_
_entity.id
_entity.type
_entity.pdbx_description
1 polymer ?
#
loop_
_entity_poly.entity_id
_entity_poly.type
_entity_poly.pdbx_seq_one_letter_code
_entity_poly.pdbx_strand_id
1 'polypeptide(L)'
;MCALVFGLATGPGLANDKTKKGEWRFYGGDLGSTKYSPLDQINKDNVKNLQLAWSWDSPDLPLQKQNRMLASFGYSATPIMVGGVLYTSTSLSQVAAIDAATGKTIWVHDPKSYEAGRPTNLGFVHRGVAYWTDGKE
;
A
#
# COMPACT_ATOMS: atom_id res chain seq x y z
N MET A 1 -2.84 -54.14 -0.23
CA MET A 1 -2.12 -53.20 0.66
C MET A 1 -1.27 -52.29 -0.21
N CYS A 2 -1.83 -51.18 -0.72
CA CYS A 2 -1.11 -50.22 -1.55
C CYS A 2 -0.83 -48.97 -0.73
N ALA A 3 0.44 -48.69 -0.50
CA ALA A 3 0.92 -47.48 0.14
C ALA A 3 0.86 -46.32 -0.87
N LEU A 4 0.16 -45.23 -0.52
CA LEU A 4 0.20 -43.97 -1.24
C LEU A 4 1.23 -43.07 -0.55
N VAL A 5 2.32 -42.80 -1.26
CA VAL A 5 3.38 -41.88 -0.82
C VAL A 5 2.88 -40.44 -1.06
N PHE A 6 2.70 -39.67 0.00
CA PHE A 6 2.55 -38.21 -0.10
C PHE A 6 3.93 -37.60 -0.33
N GLY A 7 4.24 -37.25 -1.58
CA GLY A 7 5.38 -36.39 -1.90
C GLY A 7 5.05 -34.95 -1.55
N LEU A 8 5.62 -34.42 -0.48
CA LEU A 8 5.73 -32.97 -0.29
C LEU A 8 6.68 -32.42 -1.36
N ALA A 9 6.12 -31.91 -2.45
CA ALA A 9 6.86 -31.02 -3.33
C ALA A 9 7.04 -29.67 -2.62
N THR A 10 8.21 -29.45 -2.03
CA THR A 10 8.70 -28.10 -1.74
C THR A 10 8.95 -27.41 -3.07
N GLY A 11 7.92 -26.75 -3.62
CA GLY A 11 8.11 -25.87 -4.75
C GLY A 11 9.04 -24.70 -4.37
N PRO A 12 9.88 -24.20 -5.29
CA PRO A 12 10.65 -22.98 -5.07
C PRO A 12 9.65 -21.87 -4.71
N GLY A 13 9.88 -21.23 -3.56
CA GLY A 13 8.99 -20.21 -3.03
C GLY A 13 8.65 -19.15 -4.08
N LEU A 14 7.36 -18.83 -4.22
CA LEU A 14 6.80 -17.72 -5.01
C LEU A 14 7.26 -16.33 -4.51
N ALA A 15 8.38 -16.25 -3.79
CA ALA A 15 8.71 -15.16 -2.90
C ALA A 15 9.37 -13.95 -3.58
N ASN A 16 9.80 -14.02 -4.85
CA ASN A 16 10.75 -12.99 -5.31
C ASN A 16 10.61 -12.45 -6.74
N ASP A 17 9.51 -12.72 -7.46
CA ASP A 17 9.34 -12.17 -8.81
C ASP A 17 8.46 -10.92 -8.88
N LYS A 18 7.66 -10.65 -7.84
CA LYS A 18 6.64 -9.60 -7.87
C LYS A 18 7.15 -8.20 -7.52
N THR A 19 8.34 -8.05 -6.95
CA THR A 19 8.99 -6.73 -6.71
C THR A 19 10.10 -6.41 -7.71
N LYS A 20 10.54 -7.39 -8.53
CA LYS A 20 11.65 -7.24 -9.48
C LYS A 20 11.45 -6.19 -10.58
N LYS A 21 10.22 -5.73 -10.80
CA LYS A 21 9.90 -4.66 -11.75
C LYS A 21 9.52 -3.34 -11.06
N GLY A 22 9.95 -3.18 -9.81
CA GLY A 22 9.65 -2.02 -8.98
C GLY A 22 8.23 -1.96 -8.42
N GLU A 23 7.41 -3.00 -8.68
CA GLU A 23 6.09 -3.13 -8.09
C GLU A 23 6.15 -3.46 -6.59
N TRP A 24 5.05 -3.18 -5.88
CA TRP A 24 4.89 -3.47 -4.46
C TRP A 24 3.47 -3.95 -4.21
N ARG A 25 3.15 -5.15 -4.70
CA ARG A 25 1.76 -5.65 -4.77
C ARG A 25 1.16 -6.06 -3.41
N PHE A 26 1.99 -6.21 -2.37
CA PHE A 26 1.57 -6.64 -1.04
C PHE A 26 1.95 -5.61 0.01
N TYR A 27 1.14 -5.49 1.06
CA TYR A 27 1.45 -4.64 2.21
C TYR A 27 2.88 -4.89 2.78
N GLY A 28 3.31 -6.15 2.79
CA GLY A 28 4.63 -6.56 3.28
C GLY A 28 5.73 -6.66 2.21
N GLY A 29 5.50 -6.18 0.99
CA GLY A 29 6.41 -6.34 -0.15
C GLY A 29 6.23 -7.68 -0.87
N ASP A 30 6.22 -8.78 -0.13
CA ASP A 30 5.92 -10.13 -0.61
C ASP A 30 4.97 -10.88 0.34
N LEU A 31 4.63 -12.13 -0.01
CA LEU A 31 3.78 -13.00 0.82
C LEU A 31 4.44 -13.41 2.15
N GLY A 32 5.77 -13.39 2.23
CA GLY A 32 6.52 -13.61 3.46
C GLY A 32 6.61 -12.36 4.35
N SER A 33 6.11 -11.21 3.87
CA SER A 33 6.23 -9.91 4.51
C SER A 33 7.68 -9.50 4.80
N THR A 34 8.62 -9.81 3.92
CA THR A 34 10.05 -9.50 4.11
C THR A 34 10.36 -8.00 4.10
N LYS A 35 9.49 -7.20 3.46
CA LYS A 35 9.69 -5.76 3.19
C LYS A 35 11.00 -5.48 2.43
N TYR A 36 11.45 -6.43 1.63
CA TYR A 36 12.66 -6.32 0.81
C TYR A 36 12.35 -5.89 -0.63
N SER A 37 13.17 -4.99 -1.17
CA SER A 37 13.18 -4.64 -2.59
C SER A 37 14.52 -5.03 -3.19
N PRO A 38 14.55 -5.74 -4.34
CA PRO A 38 15.79 -6.07 -5.04
C PRO A 38 16.34 -4.90 -5.87
N LEU A 39 15.67 -3.74 -5.92
CA LEU A 39 16.13 -2.58 -6.68
C LEU A 39 17.40 -1.96 -6.05
N ASP A 40 18.35 -1.58 -6.89
CA ASP A 40 19.68 -1.08 -6.49
C ASP A 40 20.07 0.26 -7.14
N GLN A 41 19.17 0.85 -7.94
CA GLN A 41 19.39 2.17 -8.57
C GLN A 41 19.74 3.23 -7.52
N ILE A 42 19.09 3.18 -6.37
CA ILE A 42 19.42 3.99 -5.19
C ILE A 42 20.25 3.12 -4.25
N ASN A 43 21.43 3.60 -3.89
CA ASN A 43 22.37 2.88 -3.05
C ASN A 43 23.16 3.85 -2.15
N LYS A 44 24.06 3.29 -1.31
CA LYS A 44 24.84 4.05 -0.33
C LYS A 44 25.66 5.20 -0.93
N ASP A 45 26.04 5.10 -2.20
CA ASP A 45 26.94 6.04 -2.85
C ASP A 45 26.17 7.25 -3.44
N ASN A 46 24.89 7.06 -3.79
CA ASN A 46 24.07 8.09 -4.44
C ASN A 46 22.83 8.55 -3.65
N VAL A 47 22.48 7.92 -2.53
CA VAL A 47 21.29 8.28 -1.70
C VAL A 47 21.27 9.75 -1.28
N LYS A 48 22.46 10.35 -1.09
CA LYS A 48 22.62 11.77 -0.77
C LYS A 48 22.12 12.74 -1.87
N ASN A 49 21.92 12.24 -3.09
CA ASN A 49 21.48 13.04 -4.23
C ASN A 49 19.95 13.00 -4.42
N LEU A 50 19.21 12.29 -3.55
CA LEU A 50 17.76 12.20 -3.67
C LEU A 50 17.09 13.56 -3.46
N GLN A 51 16.06 13.79 -4.26
CA GLN A 51 15.22 14.99 -4.21
C GLN A 51 13.76 14.56 -4.20
N LEU A 52 12.90 15.43 -3.66
CA LEU A 52 11.46 15.22 -3.72
C LEU A 52 11.01 15.26 -5.19
N ALA A 53 10.47 14.14 -5.68
CA ALA A 53 9.92 14.08 -7.03
C ALA A 53 8.53 14.73 -7.10
N TRP A 54 7.67 14.43 -6.13
CA TRP A 54 6.33 15.00 -5.99
C TRP A 54 5.80 14.78 -4.56
N SER A 55 4.77 15.53 -4.20
CA SER A 55 4.01 15.37 -2.95
C SER A 55 2.53 15.22 -3.25
N TRP A 56 1.82 14.46 -2.43
CA TRP A 56 0.37 14.25 -2.57
C TRP A 56 -0.35 14.67 -1.29
N ASP A 57 -1.42 15.45 -1.45
CA ASP A 57 -2.29 15.85 -0.35
C ASP A 57 -3.45 14.87 -0.21
N SER A 58 -3.64 14.35 1.01
CA SER A 58 -4.74 13.45 1.32
C SER A 58 -6.10 14.15 1.18
N PRO A 59 -7.13 13.47 0.62
CA PRO A 59 -8.49 13.98 0.60
C PRO A 59 -9.10 14.15 2.01
N ASP A 60 -8.46 13.61 3.05
CA ASP A 60 -8.84 13.87 4.44
C ASP A 60 -8.56 15.33 4.86
N LEU A 61 -7.55 15.97 4.25
CA LEU A 61 -7.07 17.29 4.68
C LEU A 61 -8.18 18.37 4.71
N PRO A 62 -9.00 18.57 3.67
CA PRO A 62 -10.11 19.53 3.74
C PRO A 62 -11.15 19.17 4.81
N LEU A 63 -11.47 17.89 4.99
CA LEU A 63 -12.43 17.43 6.01
C LEU A 63 -11.94 17.71 7.43
N GLN A 64 -10.65 17.45 7.69
CA GLN A 64 -10.01 17.72 8.98
C GLN A 64 -9.90 19.22 9.29
N LYS A 65 -9.74 20.07 8.26
CA LYS A 65 -9.78 21.53 8.40
C LYS A 65 -11.17 22.03 8.78
N GLN A 66 -12.23 21.43 8.23
CA GLN A 66 -13.62 21.80 8.54
C GLN A 66 -14.09 21.28 9.90
N ASN A 67 -13.64 20.09 10.30
CA ASN A 67 -14.02 19.48 11.57
C ASN A 67 -12.81 18.87 12.29
N ARG A 68 -12.37 19.53 13.36
CA ARG A 68 -11.24 19.09 14.20
C ARG A 68 -11.46 17.73 14.85
N MET A 69 -12.72 17.30 15.02
CA MET A 69 -13.04 15.96 15.52
C MET A 69 -12.69 14.85 14.53
N LEU A 70 -12.41 15.20 13.26
CA LEU A 70 -11.92 14.29 12.23
C LEU A 70 -10.39 14.15 12.21
N ALA A 71 -9.68 14.87 13.08
CA ALA A 71 -8.22 14.76 13.17
C ALA A 71 -7.80 13.31 13.44
N SER A 72 -6.95 12.77 12.57
CA SER A 72 -6.38 11.44 12.75
C SER A 72 -5.19 11.46 13.71
N PHE A 73 -4.90 10.31 14.33
CA PHE A 73 -3.73 10.16 15.19
C PHE A 73 -2.42 9.96 14.41
N GLY A 74 -2.49 9.57 13.14
CA GLY A 74 -1.33 9.36 12.29
C GLY A 74 -1.70 8.60 11.02
N TYR A 75 -0.87 8.74 10.00
CA TYR A 75 -0.99 7.99 8.75
C TYR A 75 -0.21 6.69 8.87
N SER A 76 -0.91 5.55 8.90
CA SER A 76 -0.30 4.23 9.08
C SER A 76 -0.35 3.32 7.85
N ALA A 77 -0.88 3.81 6.73
CA ALA A 77 -1.01 3.01 5.54
C ALA A 77 0.34 2.85 4.83
N THR A 78 0.66 1.62 4.43
CA THR A 78 1.72 1.35 3.45
C THR A 78 1.07 1.32 2.07
N PRO A 79 1.40 2.26 1.15
CA PRO A 79 0.92 2.19 -0.22
C PRO A 79 1.37 0.90 -0.92
N ILE A 80 0.54 0.37 -1.81
CA ILE A 80 0.92 -0.69 -2.74
C ILE A 80 1.06 -0.11 -4.14
N MET A 81 1.97 -0.65 -4.95
CA MET A 81 2.15 -0.27 -6.35
C MET A 81 1.83 -1.44 -7.26
N VAL A 82 0.92 -1.22 -8.20
CA VAL A 82 0.51 -2.20 -9.21
C VAL A 82 0.38 -1.50 -10.56
N GLY A 83 1.12 -1.94 -11.58
CA GLY A 83 0.99 -1.42 -12.94
C GLY A 83 1.22 0.09 -13.07
N GLY A 84 2.15 0.66 -12.28
CA GLY A 84 2.45 2.09 -12.29
C GLY A 84 1.46 2.98 -11.52
N VAL A 85 0.49 2.37 -10.83
CA VAL A 85 -0.47 3.09 -9.98
C VAL A 85 -0.20 2.77 -8.51
N LEU A 86 -0.12 3.81 -7.69
CA LEU A 86 -0.08 3.71 -6.24
C LEU A 86 -1.51 3.67 -5.68
N TYR A 87 -1.77 2.70 -4.82
CA TYR A 87 -3.02 2.60 -4.07
C TYR A 87 -2.74 2.76 -2.59
N THR A 88 -3.48 3.63 -1.94
CA THR A 88 -3.33 3.85 -0.50
C THR A 88 -4.66 4.22 0.15
N SER A 89 -4.79 3.87 1.42
CA SER A 89 -5.95 4.27 2.22
C SER A 89 -5.60 5.44 3.13
N THR A 90 -6.52 6.37 3.29
CA THR A 90 -6.38 7.48 4.23
C THR A 90 -6.80 7.10 5.64
N SER A 91 -6.55 7.98 6.61
CA SER A 91 -6.95 7.73 8.00
C SER A 91 -8.47 7.71 8.16
N LEU A 92 -9.21 8.48 7.37
CA LEU A 92 -10.68 8.44 7.33
C LEU A 92 -11.25 7.29 6.48
N SER A 93 -10.44 6.28 6.16
CA SER A 93 -10.80 5.10 5.37
C SER A 93 -11.16 5.37 3.91
N GLN A 94 -10.83 6.55 3.37
CA GLN A 94 -10.91 6.77 1.93
C GLN A 94 -9.82 5.95 1.23
N VAL A 95 -10.04 5.56 -0.02
CA VAL A 95 -9.03 4.88 -0.85
C VAL A 95 -8.72 5.74 -2.06
N ALA A 96 -7.44 6.00 -2.31
CA ALA A 96 -6.98 6.78 -3.46
C ALA A 96 -6.13 5.91 -4.39
N ALA A 97 -6.34 6.09 -5.69
CA ALA A 97 -5.41 5.67 -6.73
C ALA A 97 -4.67 6.89 -7.26
N ILE A 98 -3.35 6.79 -7.35
CA ILE A 98 -2.43 7.88 -7.66
C ILE A 98 -1.48 7.40 -8.74
N ASP A 99 -1.28 8.21 -9.79
CA ASP A 99 -0.25 7.96 -10.79
C ASP A 99 1.13 8.05 -10.13
N ALA A 100 1.90 6.95 -10.16
CA ALA A 100 3.14 6.85 -9.40
C ALA A 100 4.26 7.76 -9.93
N ALA A 101 4.20 8.15 -11.21
CA ALA A 101 5.21 8.98 -11.84
C ALA A 101 4.98 10.46 -11.54
N THR A 102 3.72 10.89 -11.49
CA THR A 102 3.35 12.31 -11.40
C THR A 102 2.79 12.73 -10.04
N GLY A 103 2.34 11.79 -9.22
CA GLY A 103 1.63 12.08 -7.97
C GLY A 103 0.19 12.55 -8.16
N LYS A 104 -0.33 12.54 -9.39
CA LYS A 104 -1.71 12.96 -9.68
C LYS A 104 -2.71 11.92 -9.21
N THR A 105 -3.72 12.34 -8.46
CA THR A 105 -4.87 11.51 -8.12
C THR A 105 -5.63 11.09 -9.39
N ILE A 106 -5.80 9.79 -9.58
CA ILE A 106 -6.60 9.20 -10.66
C ILE A 106 -8.06 9.15 -10.21
N TRP A 107 -8.31 8.58 -9.03
CA TRP A 107 -9.63 8.52 -8.41
C TRP A 107 -9.52 8.42 -6.88
N VAL A 108 -10.62 8.76 -6.21
CA VAL A 108 -10.81 8.55 -4.76
C VAL A 108 -12.16 7.88 -4.55
N HIS A 109 -12.17 6.87 -3.69
CA HIS A 109 -13.37 6.28 -3.12
C HIS A 109 -13.50 6.71 -1.66
N ASP A 110 -14.59 7.40 -1.34
CA ASP A 110 -14.90 7.84 0.02
C ASP A 110 -16.10 7.04 0.56
N PRO A 111 -15.89 6.11 1.52
CA PRO A 111 -16.97 5.37 2.15
C PRO A 111 -17.69 6.18 3.22
N LYS A 112 -17.24 7.40 3.54
CA LYS A 112 -17.82 8.29 4.56
C LYS A 112 -17.92 7.67 5.94
N SER A 113 -17.02 6.74 6.29
CA SER A 113 -17.07 6.03 7.57
C SER A 113 -16.99 6.97 8.78
N TYR A 114 -16.44 8.16 8.60
CA TYR A 114 -16.35 9.19 9.63
C TYR A 114 -17.70 9.83 10.00
N GLU A 115 -18.74 9.69 9.15
CA GLU A 115 -20.11 10.14 9.46
C GLU A 115 -20.76 9.28 10.56
N ALA A 116 -20.29 8.04 10.75
CA ALA A 116 -20.76 7.16 11.83
C ALA A 116 -20.21 7.55 13.22
N GLY A 117 -19.38 8.59 13.30
CA GLY A 117 -18.77 9.08 14.53
C GLY A 117 -17.32 8.66 14.68
N ARG A 118 -16.65 9.28 15.65
CA ARG A 118 -15.23 9.03 15.94
C ARG A 118 -15.08 7.71 16.71
N PRO A 119 -14.23 6.76 16.24
CA PRO A 119 -13.94 5.54 16.99
C PRO A 119 -13.38 5.86 18.39
N THR A 120 -13.83 5.12 19.40
CA THR A 120 -13.55 5.36 20.83
C THR A 120 -12.11 5.09 21.26
N ASN A 121 -11.33 4.35 20.47
CA ASN A 121 -9.94 4.02 20.77
C ASN A 121 -8.98 5.07 20.16
N LEU A 122 -8.16 4.70 19.18
CA LEU A 122 -7.18 5.58 18.54
C LEU A 122 -7.81 6.54 17.51
N GLY A 123 -9.14 6.72 17.52
CA GLY A 123 -9.86 7.47 16.50
C GLY A 123 -9.69 6.86 15.11
N PHE A 124 -9.44 7.73 14.12
CA PHE A 124 -9.33 7.35 12.71
C PHE A 124 -7.94 6.81 12.38
N VAL A 125 -7.85 5.47 12.25
CA VAL A 125 -6.62 4.75 11.88
C VAL A 125 -6.98 3.66 10.87
N HIS A 126 -6.29 3.67 9.72
CA HIS A 126 -6.40 2.64 8.69
C HIS A 126 -5.01 2.23 8.23
N ARG A 127 -4.79 0.93 7.99
CA ARG A 127 -3.44 0.35 7.78
C ARG A 127 -3.09 0.05 6.33
N GLY A 128 -3.98 0.25 5.38
CA GLY A 128 -3.66 0.08 3.97
C GLY A 128 -4.71 -0.74 3.24
N VAL A 129 -4.35 -1.17 2.04
CA VAL A 129 -5.22 -1.92 1.13
C VAL A 129 -4.54 -3.23 0.74
N ALA A 130 -5.34 -4.16 0.21
CA ALA A 130 -4.85 -5.37 -0.43
C ALA A 130 -5.27 -5.38 -1.90
N TYR A 131 -4.49 -6.08 -2.72
CA TYR A 131 -4.75 -6.22 -4.15
C TYR A 131 -5.03 -7.69 -4.48
N TRP A 132 -5.98 -7.90 -5.39
CA TRP A 132 -6.35 -9.20 -5.92
C TRP A 132 -6.60 -9.10 -7.42
N THR A 133 -6.30 -10.17 -8.13
CA THR A 133 -6.49 -10.34 -9.56
C THR A 133 -6.87 -11.79 -9.85
N ASP A 134 -7.45 -12.07 -11.01
CA ASP A 134 -7.69 -13.43 -11.49
C ASP A 134 -6.41 -14.09 -12.06
N GLY A 135 -5.31 -13.34 -12.10
CA GLY A 135 -3.98 -13.83 -12.50
C GLY A 135 -3.76 -13.91 -14.00
N LYS A 136 -4.62 -13.31 -14.83
CA LYS A 136 -4.51 -13.30 -16.30
C LYS A 136 -3.88 -12.02 -16.88
N GLU A 137 -3.32 -11.21 -16.01
CA GLU A 137 -2.58 -9.99 -16.32
C GLU A 137 -1.11 -10.23 -16.66
#